data_AF-P21781-F1
#
_entry.id   AF-P21781-F1
#
_cell.length_a   1.000
_cell.length_b   1.000
_cell.length_c   1.000
_cell.angle_alpha   90.00
_cell.angle_beta   90.00
_cell.angle_gamma   90.00
#
_symmetry.space_group_name_H-M   'P 1'
#
loop_
_entity.id
_entity.type
_entity.pdbx_description
1 polymer ?
#
loop_
_entity_poly.entity_id
_entity_poly.type
_entity_poly.pdbx_seq_one_letter_code
_entity_poly.pdbx_strand_id
1 'polypeptide(L)'
;MHKWILTWILPTLLYRSCFHIICLVGTISLACNDMTPEQMATNVNCSSPERHTRSYDYMEGGDIRVRRLFCRTQWYLRIDKRGKVKGTQEMKNNYNIMEIRTVAVGIVAIKGVESEFYLAMNKEGKLYAKKECNEDCNFKELILENHYNTYASAKWTHNGGEMFVALNQKGIPVRGKKTKKEQKTAHFLPMAIT
;
A
#
# COMPACT_ATOMS: atom_id res chain seq x y z
N MET A 1 -47.99 57.28 -20.17
CA MET A 1 -46.76 56.56 -20.59
C MET A 1 -46.05 55.96 -19.37
N HIS A 2 -46.63 54.95 -18.70
CA HIS A 2 -46.22 54.56 -17.34
C HIS A 2 -46.21 53.03 -17.06
N LYS A 3 -45.91 52.19 -18.06
CA LYS A 3 -45.99 50.72 -17.90
C LYS A 3 -44.67 49.94 -17.96
N TRP A 4 -43.52 50.58 -18.14
CA TRP A 4 -42.24 49.88 -18.39
C TRP A 4 -41.24 49.87 -17.23
N ILE A 5 -41.54 50.51 -16.10
CA ILE A 5 -40.60 50.62 -14.96
C ILE A 5 -40.73 49.45 -13.97
N LEU A 6 -41.85 48.70 -14.01
CA LEU A 6 -42.11 47.63 -13.04
C LEU A 6 -41.46 46.27 -13.38
N THR A 7 -40.92 46.10 -14.58
CA THR A 7 -40.39 44.80 -15.05
C THR A 7 -38.92 44.55 -14.69
N TRP A 8 -38.17 45.58 -14.27
CA TRP A 8 -36.74 45.45 -13.94
C TRP A 8 -36.44 45.36 -12.44
N ILE A 9 -37.42 45.60 -11.57
CA ILE A 9 -37.26 45.58 -10.10
C ILE A 9 -37.56 44.18 -9.51
N LEU A 10 -38.38 43.40 -10.21
CA LEU A 10 -38.77 42.04 -9.79
C LEU A 10 -37.61 41.02 -9.82
N PRO A 11 -36.70 41.02 -10.82
CA PRO A 11 -35.58 40.08 -10.87
C PRO A 11 -34.52 40.34 -9.78
N THR A 12 -34.35 41.61 -9.38
CA THR A 12 -33.34 42.01 -8.38
C THR A 12 -33.74 41.67 -6.95
N LEU A 13 -35.04 41.65 -6.66
CA LEU A 13 -35.57 41.24 -5.34
C LEU A 13 -35.51 39.72 -5.13
N LEU A 14 -35.76 38.94 -6.19
CA LEU A 14 -35.69 37.47 -6.14
C LEU A 14 -34.24 36.98 -5.97
N TYR A 15 -33.26 37.62 -6.62
CA TYR A 15 -31.84 37.28 -6.46
C TYR A 15 -31.31 37.60 -5.05
N ARG A 16 -31.71 38.75 -4.49
CA ARG A 16 -31.30 39.15 -3.12
C ARG A 16 -31.93 38.25 -2.05
N SER A 17 -33.17 37.80 -2.27
CA SER A 17 -33.87 36.80 -1.43
C SER A 17 -33.16 35.44 -1.45
N CYS A 18 -32.77 34.94 -2.63
CA CYS A 18 -32.02 33.68 -2.74
C CYS A 18 -30.65 33.74 -2.03
N PHE A 19 -29.94 34.88 -2.09
CA PHE A 19 -28.66 35.04 -1.38
C PHE A 19 -28.82 34.97 0.14
N HIS A 20 -29.88 35.57 0.70
CA HIS A 20 -30.13 35.49 2.14
C HIS A 20 -30.58 34.08 2.59
N ILE A 21 -31.33 33.35 1.76
CA ILE A 21 -31.73 31.96 2.06
C ILE A 21 -30.52 31.01 1.99
N ILE A 22 -29.61 31.18 1.00
CA ILE A 22 -28.40 30.36 0.89
C ILE A 22 -27.44 30.64 2.07
N CYS A 23 -27.31 31.90 2.50
CA CYS A 23 -26.52 32.24 3.68
C CYS A 23 -27.14 31.69 4.98
N LEU A 24 -28.48 31.70 5.13
CA LEU A 24 -29.16 31.14 6.30
C LEU A 24 -29.02 29.62 6.38
N VAL A 25 -29.13 28.91 5.26
CA VAL A 25 -28.90 27.45 5.21
C VAL A 25 -27.42 27.12 5.44
N GLY A 26 -26.50 27.95 4.95
CA GLY A 26 -25.07 27.85 5.25
C GLY A 26 -24.74 28.04 6.72
N THR A 27 -25.43 28.95 7.43
CA THR A 27 -25.22 29.15 8.87
C THR A 27 -25.88 28.08 9.73
N ILE A 28 -26.95 27.44 9.26
CA ILE A 28 -27.63 26.34 10.00
C ILE A 28 -26.86 25.02 9.83
N SER A 29 -26.13 24.81 8.73
CA SER A 29 -25.23 23.65 8.57
C SER A 29 -23.90 23.76 9.33
N LEU A 30 -23.60 24.90 9.96
CA LEU A 30 -22.42 25.09 10.81
C LEU A 30 -22.71 24.91 12.31
N ALA A 31 -23.93 24.57 12.69
CA ALA A 31 -24.36 24.46 14.08
C ALA A 31 -24.93 23.06 14.40
N CYS A 32 -24.14 22.00 14.17
CA CYS A 32 -24.31 20.71 14.86
C CYS A 32 -23.25 19.74 14.34
N ASN A 33 -22.17 19.57 15.13
CA ASN A 33 -21.44 18.31 15.38
C ASN A 33 -20.05 18.64 15.95
N ASP A 34 -20.00 19.46 17.01
CA ASP A 34 -18.84 19.47 17.91
C ASP A 34 -18.92 18.23 18.80
N MET A 35 -18.58 17.07 18.23
CA MET A 35 -18.20 15.91 19.04
C MET A 35 -16.73 16.06 19.38
N THR A 36 -16.44 16.29 20.66
CA THR A 36 -15.08 16.28 21.19
C THR A 36 -14.45 14.90 20.98
N PRO A 37 -13.15 14.81 20.58
CA PRO A 37 -12.48 13.52 20.33
C PRO A 37 -12.52 12.56 21.53
N GLU A 38 -12.67 13.09 22.74
CA GLU A 38 -12.74 12.33 23.99
C GLU A 38 -14.10 11.63 24.20
N GLN A 39 -15.20 12.10 23.57
CA GLN A 39 -16.53 11.50 23.69
C GLN A 39 -16.82 10.39 22.67
N MET A 40 -16.03 10.27 21.59
CA MET A 40 -16.07 9.10 20.71
C MET A 40 -15.33 7.89 21.30
N ALA A 41 -14.44 8.11 22.26
CA ALA A 41 -13.62 7.05 22.85
C ALA A 41 -14.32 6.27 23.98
N THR A 42 -15.44 6.77 24.53
CA THR A 42 -16.02 6.26 25.77
C THR A 42 -17.20 5.30 25.62
N ASN A 43 -17.65 5.00 24.38
CA ASN A 43 -18.79 4.10 24.14
C ASN A 43 -18.49 2.87 23.27
N VAL A 44 -17.21 2.56 23.01
CA VAL A 44 -16.85 1.35 22.26
C VAL A 44 -16.62 0.19 23.23
N ASN A 45 -17.71 -0.43 23.67
CA ASN A 45 -17.69 -1.73 24.35
C ASN A 45 -17.30 -2.82 23.33
N CYS A 46 -16.01 -2.97 23.07
CA CYS A 46 -15.46 -3.85 22.03
C CYS A 46 -15.29 -5.31 22.52
N SER A 47 -16.39 -5.92 22.97
CA SER A 47 -16.44 -7.30 23.46
C SER A 47 -17.51 -8.13 22.72
N SER A 48 -17.26 -8.55 21.47
CA SER A 48 -18.00 -9.65 20.80
C SER A 48 -17.47 -10.01 19.40
N PRO A 49 -17.74 -11.22 18.87
CA PRO A 49 -16.70 -12.24 18.61
C PRO A 49 -16.69 -12.74 17.14
N GLU A 50 -15.76 -13.67 16.84
CA GLU A 50 -15.84 -14.63 15.71
C GLU A 50 -15.96 -14.11 14.27
N ARG A 51 -14.82 -13.86 13.60
CA ARG A 51 -14.71 -14.01 12.14
C ARG A 51 -13.37 -14.63 11.75
N HIS A 52 -13.36 -15.96 11.70
CA HIS A 52 -12.38 -16.83 11.03
C HIS A 52 -10.90 -16.41 11.13
N THR A 53 -10.25 -16.94 12.16
CA THR A 53 -8.80 -17.11 12.27
C THR A 53 -8.21 -17.75 11.00
N ARG A 54 -7.72 -16.94 10.06
CA ARG A 54 -6.72 -17.41 9.09
C ARG A 54 -5.51 -17.79 9.94
N SER A 55 -5.19 -19.10 10.00
CA SER A 55 -4.01 -19.71 10.64
C SER A 55 -2.96 -18.68 11.06
N TYR A 56 -2.83 -18.44 12.37
CA TYR A 56 -1.90 -17.46 12.94
C TYR A 56 -0.42 -17.85 12.78
N ASP A 57 -0.08 -18.91 12.04
CA ASP A 57 1.31 -19.24 11.65
C ASP A 57 2.01 -18.09 10.88
N TYR A 58 1.26 -17.11 10.37
CA TYR A 58 1.84 -15.91 9.75
C TYR A 58 2.36 -14.88 10.77
N MET A 59 1.95 -14.97 12.04
CA MET A 59 2.33 -14.11 13.16
C MET A 59 3.04 -14.89 14.30
N GLU A 60 2.86 -16.21 14.40
CA GLU A 60 3.25 -17.06 15.55
C GLU A 60 4.68 -17.63 15.53
N GLY A 61 5.58 -17.15 14.67
CA GLY A 61 6.88 -17.83 14.46
C GLY A 61 8.07 -16.91 14.23
N GLY A 62 8.41 -16.06 15.22
CA GLY A 62 9.70 -15.35 15.29
C GLY A 62 9.90 -14.20 14.29
N ASP A 63 10.98 -13.44 14.48
CA ASP A 63 11.40 -12.31 13.63
C ASP A 63 11.67 -12.70 12.17
N ILE A 64 11.59 -13.98 11.82
CA ILE A 64 12.07 -14.57 10.57
C ILE A 64 11.02 -15.53 9.99
N ARG A 65 10.53 -15.23 8.78
CA ARG A 65 9.52 -16.03 8.06
C ARG A 65 10.10 -16.58 6.76
N VAL A 66 10.14 -17.90 6.58
CA VAL A 66 10.58 -18.53 5.31
C VAL A 66 9.39 -18.79 4.39
N ARG A 67 9.39 -18.18 3.20
CA ARG A 67 8.25 -18.14 2.27
C ARG A 67 8.70 -18.11 0.81
N ARG A 68 7.77 -18.43 -0.10
CA ARG A 68 7.86 -18.07 -1.52
C ARG A 68 7.06 -16.80 -1.76
N LEU A 69 7.63 -15.80 -2.43
CA LEU A 69 6.91 -14.58 -2.79
C LEU A 69 6.32 -14.72 -4.21
N PHE A 70 5.03 -15.04 -4.28
CA PHE A 70 4.33 -15.22 -5.55
C PHE A 70 3.68 -13.92 -6.02
N CYS A 71 4.21 -13.34 -7.09
CA CYS A 71 3.65 -12.14 -7.68
C CYS A 71 2.31 -12.45 -8.38
N ARG A 72 1.35 -11.53 -8.28
CA ARG A 72 0.03 -11.64 -8.95
C ARG A 72 0.13 -11.78 -10.47
N THR A 73 1.27 -11.43 -11.07
CA THR A 73 1.60 -11.70 -12.49
C THR A 73 2.01 -13.14 -12.79
N GLN A 74 1.82 -14.07 -11.86
CA GLN A 74 2.10 -15.51 -12.00
C GLN A 74 3.60 -15.87 -12.03
N TRP A 75 4.39 -15.16 -11.22
CA TRP A 75 5.83 -15.38 -11.10
C TRP A 75 6.26 -15.46 -9.64
N TYR A 76 7.05 -16.48 -9.29
CA TYR A 76 7.78 -16.51 -8.03
C TYR A 76 8.98 -15.57 -8.12
N LEU A 77 9.16 -14.70 -7.12
CA LEU A 77 10.40 -13.92 -7.01
C LEU A 77 11.58 -14.87 -6.81
N ARG A 78 12.64 -14.68 -7.59
CA ARG A 78 13.86 -15.48 -7.57
C ARG A 78 15.07 -14.56 -7.47
N ILE A 79 16.03 -14.93 -6.63
CA ILE A 79 17.37 -14.35 -6.59
C ILE A 79 18.35 -15.49 -6.85
N ASP A 80 18.99 -15.51 -8.02
CA ASP A 80 19.90 -16.61 -8.36
C ASP A 80 21.29 -16.47 -7.72
N LYS A 81 22.12 -17.49 -7.88
CA LYS A 81 23.50 -17.53 -7.37
C LYS A 81 24.42 -16.38 -7.81
N ARG A 82 24.04 -15.63 -8.85
CA ARG A 82 24.79 -14.45 -9.34
C ARG A 82 24.21 -13.13 -8.81
N GLY A 83 23.22 -13.18 -7.92
CA GLY A 83 22.53 -12.00 -7.39
C GLY A 83 21.53 -11.38 -8.36
N LYS A 84 21.07 -12.12 -9.38
CA LYS A 84 20.12 -11.61 -10.36
C LYS A 84 18.68 -11.82 -9.88
N VAL A 85 17.96 -10.71 -9.72
CA VAL A 85 16.54 -10.69 -9.34
C VAL A 85 15.67 -10.84 -10.58
N LYS A 86 14.81 -11.86 -10.62
CA LYS A 86 13.81 -12.12 -11.68
C LYS A 86 12.62 -12.91 -11.16
N GLY A 87 11.58 -13.04 -11.97
CA GLY A 87 10.53 -14.04 -11.79
C GLY A 87 10.95 -15.42 -12.31
N THR A 88 10.46 -16.48 -11.67
CA THR A 88 10.48 -17.86 -12.19
C THR A 88 9.10 -18.50 -12.07
N GLN A 89 8.76 -19.42 -12.97
CA GLN A 89 7.56 -20.26 -12.85
C GLN A 89 7.86 -21.62 -12.20
N GLU A 90 9.15 -21.96 -12.07
CA GLU A 90 9.60 -23.19 -11.44
C GLU A 90 9.39 -23.13 -9.93
N MET A 91 8.34 -23.80 -9.43
CA MET A 91 8.03 -23.87 -8.00
C MET A 91 9.13 -24.57 -7.19
N LYS A 92 9.73 -25.64 -7.73
CA LYS A 92 10.76 -26.46 -7.08
C LYS A 92 12.17 -25.84 -7.09
N ASN A 93 12.32 -24.62 -7.61
CA ASN A 93 13.62 -23.97 -7.70
C ASN A 93 14.00 -23.34 -6.34
N ASN A 94 15.07 -23.81 -5.69
CA ASN A 94 15.50 -23.32 -4.38
C ASN A 94 15.82 -21.82 -4.33
N TYR A 95 16.19 -21.21 -5.46
CA TYR A 95 16.43 -19.76 -5.54
C TYR A 95 15.17 -18.89 -5.42
N ASN A 96 13.98 -19.50 -5.33
CA ASN A 96 12.71 -18.81 -5.08
C ASN A 96 12.28 -18.82 -3.59
N ILE A 97 13.07 -19.43 -2.72
CA ILE A 97 12.84 -19.48 -1.27
C ILE A 97 13.43 -18.22 -0.64
N MET A 98 12.58 -17.46 0.03
CA MET A 98 12.91 -16.17 0.63
C MET A 98 12.72 -16.24 2.14
N GLU A 99 13.67 -15.69 2.87
CA GLU A 99 13.60 -15.42 4.29
C GLU A 99 13.24 -13.94 4.48
N ILE A 100 12.08 -13.68 5.08
CA ILE A 100 11.58 -12.34 5.35
C ILE A 100 11.84 -12.05 6.84
N ARG A 101 12.80 -11.16 7.10
CA ARG A 101 13.17 -10.73 8.46
C ARG A 101 12.53 -9.40 8.81
N THR A 102 11.95 -9.28 9.99
CA THR A 102 11.50 -7.99 10.52
C THR A 102 12.70 -7.17 10.96
N VAL A 103 12.78 -5.91 10.51
CA VAL A 103 13.84 -4.95 10.88
C VAL A 103 13.29 -3.93 11.89
N ALA A 104 12.06 -3.49 11.68
CA ALA A 104 11.29 -2.62 12.56
C ALA A 104 9.79 -2.85 12.30
N VAL A 105 8.91 -2.20 13.07
CA VAL A 105 7.46 -2.30 12.86
C VAL A 105 7.11 -1.94 11.41
N GLY A 106 6.54 -2.89 10.68
CA GLY A 106 6.15 -2.73 9.27
C GLY A 106 7.31 -2.68 8.27
N ILE A 107 8.57 -2.82 8.71
CA ILE A 107 9.76 -2.81 7.84
C ILE A 107 10.43 -4.17 7.86
N VAL A 108 10.67 -4.72 6.67
CA VAL A 108 11.28 -6.04 6.47
C VAL A 108 12.51 -5.97 5.57
N ALA A 109 13.42 -6.92 5.76
CA ALA A 109 14.47 -7.28 4.82
C ALA A 109 14.16 -8.66 4.24
N ILE A 110 14.36 -8.83 2.93
CA ILE A 110 14.04 -10.07 2.21
C ILE A 110 15.34 -10.66 1.69
N LYS A 111 15.68 -11.88 2.12
CA LYS A 111 16.92 -12.59 1.74
C LYS A 111 16.58 -13.86 0.98
N GLY A 112 17.25 -14.13 -0.14
CA GLY A 112 17.12 -15.42 -0.83
C GLY A 112 17.94 -16.48 -0.13
N VAL A 113 17.30 -17.51 0.43
CA VAL A 113 17.93 -18.53 1.30
C VAL A 113 19.09 -19.25 0.59
N GLU A 114 18.86 -19.75 -0.62
CA GLU A 114 19.90 -20.47 -1.37
C GLU A 114 21.03 -19.54 -1.85
N SER A 115 20.70 -18.28 -2.15
CA SER A 115 21.63 -17.34 -2.79
C SER A 115 22.43 -16.51 -1.79
N GLU A 116 21.94 -16.44 -0.54
CA GLU A 116 22.42 -15.58 0.54
C GLU A 116 22.41 -14.07 0.25
N PHE A 117 21.80 -13.64 -0.86
CA PHE A 117 21.65 -12.23 -1.19
C PHE A 117 20.35 -11.65 -0.62
N TYR A 118 20.45 -10.44 -0.07
CA TYR A 118 19.31 -9.58 0.22
C TYR A 118 18.78 -8.92 -1.06
N LEU A 119 17.47 -8.88 -1.21
CA LEU A 119 16.79 -8.00 -2.15
C LEU A 119 17.06 -6.55 -1.76
N ALA A 120 17.36 -5.71 -2.74
CA ALA A 120 17.60 -4.28 -2.53
C ALA A 120 17.01 -3.45 -3.67
N MET A 121 16.68 -2.19 -3.37
CA MET A 121 16.28 -1.20 -4.35
C MET A 121 17.13 0.06 -4.22
N ASN A 122 17.69 0.53 -5.33
CA ASN A 122 18.51 1.74 -5.33
C ASN A 122 17.67 3.00 -5.60
N LYS A 123 18.29 4.19 -5.53
CA LYS A 123 17.65 5.49 -5.79
C LYS A 123 17.02 5.60 -7.19
N GLU A 124 17.53 4.87 -8.18
CA GLU A 124 16.95 4.81 -9.53
C GLU A 124 15.70 3.90 -9.62
N GLY A 125 15.31 3.25 -8.52
CA GLY A 125 14.24 2.26 -8.47
C GLY A 125 14.63 0.94 -9.14
N LYS A 126 15.92 0.63 -9.30
CA LYS A 126 16.37 -0.67 -9.81
C LYS A 126 16.35 -1.69 -8.68
N LEU A 127 15.68 -2.82 -8.88
CA LEU A 127 15.90 -3.99 -8.03
C LEU A 127 17.24 -4.64 -8.35
N TYR A 128 17.95 -5.03 -7.31
CA TYR A 128 19.21 -5.77 -7.37
C TYR A 128 19.34 -6.61 -6.10
N ALA A 129 20.44 -7.36 -5.99
CA ALA A 129 20.72 -8.16 -4.80
C ALA A 129 22.14 -7.87 -4.28
N LYS A 130 22.32 -7.91 -2.96
CA LYS A 130 23.61 -7.67 -2.28
C LYS A 130 23.76 -8.55 -1.04
N LYS A 131 25.00 -8.89 -0.66
CA LYS A 131 25.27 -9.80 0.47
C LYS A 131 25.14 -9.11 1.82
N GLU A 132 25.66 -7.89 1.94
CA GLU A 132 25.57 -7.08 3.14
C GLU A 132 24.31 -6.22 3.06
N CYS A 133 23.52 -6.16 4.12
CA CYS A 133 22.27 -5.39 4.15
C CYS A 133 22.54 -3.95 4.59
N ASN A 134 22.00 -2.96 3.86
CA ASN A 134 21.95 -1.55 4.25
C ASN A 134 20.50 -1.03 4.10
N GLU A 135 20.27 0.28 4.13
CA GLU A 135 18.90 0.81 4.04
C GLU A 135 18.22 0.53 2.68
N ASP A 136 18.97 0.18 1.62
CA ASP A 136 18.41 -0.18 0.31
C ASP A 136 17.63 -1.51 0.37
N CYS A 137 17.88 -2.34 1.39
CA CYS A 137 17.23 -3.62 1.62
C CYS A 137 15.97 -3.52 2.49
N ASN A 138 15.68 -2.33 3.04
CA ASN A 138 14.54 -2.12 3.91
C ASN A 138 13.30 -1.83 3.07
N PHE A 139 12.28 -2.68 3.22
CA PHE A 139 11.00 -2.52 2.56
C PHE A 139 9.88 -2.36 3.58
N LYS A 140 9.01 -1.36 3.37
CA LYS A 140 7.74 -1.27 4.08
C LYS A 140 6.81 -2.37 3.56
N GLU A 141 6.48 -3.33 4.39
CA GLU A 141 5.49 -4.37 4.11
C GLU A 141 4.10 -3.86 4.45
N LEU A 142 3.17 -3.95 3.50
CA LEU A 142 1.77 -3.61 3.74
C LEU A 142 0.86 -4.70 3.16
N ILE A 143 -0.06 -5.20 3.98
CA ILE A 143 -1.14 -6.08 3.54
C ILE A 143 -2.24 -5.23 2.91
N LEU A 144 -2.59 -5.51 1.66
CA LEU A 144 -3.67 -4.84 0.94
C LEU A 144 -5.02 -5.48 1.28
N GLU A 145 -6.10 -4.75 1.01
CA GLU A 145 -7.49 -5.22 1.16
C GLU A 145 -7.79 -6.51 0.36
N ASN A 146 -7.07 -6.73 -0.75
CA ASN A 146 -7.19 -7.93 -1.57
C ASN A 146 -6.34 -9.11 -1.08
N HIS A 147 -5.78 -9.03 0.13
CA HIS A 147 -4.93 -10.04 0.79
C HIS A 147 -3.55 -10.29 0.16
N TYR A 148 -3.13 -9.50 -0.84
CA TYR A 148 -1.74 -9.48 -1.27
C TYR A 148 -0.94 -8.47 -0.45
N ASN A 149 0.36 -8.68 -0.35
CA ASN A 149 1.30 -7.73 0.24
C ASN A 149 1.93 -6.86 -0.85
N THR A 150 2.30 -5.65 -0.47
CA THR A 150 3.24 -4.81 -1.22
C THR A 150 4.50 -4.58 -0.41
N TYR A 151 5.61 -4.33 -1.10
CA TYR A 151 6.91 -4.05 -0.51
C TYR A 151 7.45 -2.75 -1.12
N ALA A 152 7.26 -1.63 -0.44
CA ALA A 152 7.78 -0.33 -0.89
C ALA A 152 9.18 -0.09 -0.32
N SER A 153 10.09 0.55 -1.06
CA SER A 153 11.37 0.97 -0.49
C SER A 153 11.13 1.90 0.71
N ALA A 154 11.74 1.59 1.85
CA ALA A 154 11.63 2.43 3.03
C ALA A 154 12.38 3.76 2.87
N LYS A 155 13.48 3.75 2.09
CA LYS A 155 14.37 4.90 1.89
C LYS A 155 14.06 5.71 0.64
N TRP A 156 13.79 5.04 -0.48
CA TRP A 156 13.75 5.70 -1.78
C TRP A 156 12.33 5.96 -2.27
N THR A 157 12.05 7.22 -2.58
CA THR A 157 10.81 7.68 -3.22
C THR A 157 11.13 8.33 -4.57
N HIS A 158 10.11 8.54 -5.40
CA HIS A 158 10.21 9.24 -6.68
C HIS A 158 9.06 10.24 -6.82
N ASN A 159 9.39 11.53 -6.87
CA ASN A 159 8.41 12.64 -6.90
C ASN A 159 7.37 12.54 -5.76
N GLY A 160 7.83 12.21 -4.55
CA GLY A 160 6.97 12.00 -3.37
C GLY A 160 6.21 10.66 -3.36
N GLY A 161 6.23 9.90 -4.45
CA GLY A 161 5.59 8.59 -4.54
C GLY A 161 6.49 7.45 -4.06
N GLU A 162 5.88 6.45 -3.43
CA GLU A 162 6.55 5.20 -3.06
C GLU A 162 7.00 4.40 -4.28
N MET A 163 8.08 3.65 -4.11
CA MET A 163 8.61 2.75 -5.14
C MET A 163 8.51 1.30 -4.67
N PHE A 164 7.83 0.46 -5.43
CA PHE A 164 7.49 -0.91 -5.04
C PHE A 164 8.39 -1.94 -5.71
N VAL A 165 8.66 -3.04 -4.99
CA VAL A 165 9.09 -4.29 -5.60
C VAL A 165 8.00 -4.72 -6.58
N ALA A 166 8.36 -5.04 -7.82
CA ALA A 166 7.39 -5.42 -8.82
C ALA A 166 7.97 -6.30 -9.93
N LEU A 167 7.17 -7.25 -10.43
CA LEU A 167 7.46 -8.08 -11.60
C LEU A 167 6.39 -7.87 -12.67
N ASN A 168 6.81 -7.59 -13.91
CA ASN A 168 5.89 -7.47 -15.03
C ASN A 168 5.36 -8.84 -15.50
N GLN A 169 4.50 -8.84 -16.52
CA GLN A 169 3.91 -10.07 -17.09
C GLN A 169 4.95 -11.06 -17.66
N LYS A 170 6.17 -10.59 -17.96
CA LYS A 170 7.28 -11.42 -18.47
C LYS A 170 8.23 -11.89 -17.34
N GLY A 171 7.88 -11.68 -16.07
CA GLY A 171 8.73 -12.02 -14.93
C GLY A 171 9.97 -11.13 -14.79
N ILE A 172 9.96 -9.93 -15.39
CA ILE A 172 11.09 -9.00 -15.34
C ILE A 172 10.82 -7.93 -14.28
N PRO A 173 11.81 -7.60 -13.41
CA PRO A 173 11.71 -6.51 -12.47
C PRO A 173 11.32 -5.18 -13.12
N VAL A 174 10.31 -4.53 -12.56
CA VAL A 174 9.89 -3.18 -12.97
C VAL A 174 10.73 -2.15 -12.20
N ARG A 175 11.08 -1.04 -12.85
CA ARG A 175 11.72 0.08 -12.15
C ARG A 175 10.73 0.69 -11.16
N GLY A 176 11.11 0.81 -9.89
CA GLY A 176 10.30 1.35 -8.79
C GLY A 176 9.64 2.69 -9.14
N LYS A 177 10.34 3.57 -9.86
CA LYS A 177 9.81 4.87 -10.35
C LYS A 177 8.56 4.76 -11.23
N LYS A 178 8.31 3.58 -11.83
CA LYS A 178 7.17 3.28 -12.71
C LYS A 178 6.08 2.45 -12.02
N THR A 179 6.27 2.11 -10.75
CA THR A 179 5.33 1.27 -9.99
C THR A 179 4.29 2.12 -9.27
N LYS A 180 3.12 1.53 -9.03
CA LYS A 180 2.04 2.06 -8.20
C LYS A 180 1.52 0.95 -7.30
N LYS A 181 0.99 1.31 -6.13
CA LYS A 181 0.49 0.37 -5.12
C LYS A 181 -0.64 -0.51 -5.67
N GLU A 182 -1.47 0.04 -6.53
CA GLU A 182 -2.68 -0.60 -7.08
C GLU A 182 -2.37 -1.56 -8.25
N GLN A 183 -1.16 -1.49 -8.81
CA GLN A 183 -0.78 -2.31 -9.95
C GLN A 183 -0.53 -3.75 -9.53
N LYS A 184 -1.16 -4.70 -10.23
CA LYS A 184 -0.97 -6.15 -10.03
C LYS A 184 0.52 -6.56 -10.04
N THR A 185 1.38 -5.84 -10.76
CA THR A 185 2.82 -6.11 -10.80
C THR A 185 3.51 -5.95 -9.45
N ALA A 186 2.95 -5.16 -8.53
CA ALA A 186 3.50 -4.90 -7.20
C ALA A 186 2.89 -5.78 -6.09
N HIS A 187 1.91 -6.63 -6.42
CA HIS A 187 1.19 -7.45 -5.46
C HIS A 187 1.85 -8.82 -5.33
N PHE A 188 2.20 -9.21 -4.12
CA PHE A 188 2.84 -10.50 -3.82
C PHE A 188 2.07 -11.25 -2.74
N LEU A 189 1.92 -12.55 -2.91
CA LEU A 189 1.36 -13.46 -1.91
C LEU A 189 2.53 -14.23 -1.28
N PRO A 190 2.81 -14.06 0.03
CA PRO A 190 3.76 -14.90 0.75
C PRO A 190 3.17 -16.29 0.99
N MET A 191 3.72 -17.31 0.33
CA MET A 191 3.25 -18.69 0.43
C MET A 191 4.19 -19.52 1.30
N ALA A 192 3.62 -20.44 2.09
CA ALA A 192 4.39 -21.41 2.86
C ALA A 192 5.26 -22.30 1.95
N ILE A 193 6.36 -22.80 2.50
CA ILE A 193 7.18 -23.81 1.83
C ILE A 193 6.53 -25.17 2.10
N THR A 194 5.76 -25.67 1.13
CA THR A 194 5.40 -27.09 1.05
C THR A 194 6.46 -27.83 0.23
#